data_AF-A0A151SCR6-F1
#
_entry.id   AF-A0A151SCR6-F1
#
_cell.length_a   1.000
_cell.length_b   1.000
_cell.length_c   1.000
_cell.angle_alpha   90.00
_cell.angle_beta   90.00
_cell.angle_gamma   90.00
#
_symmetry.space_group_name_H-M   'P 1'
#
loop_
_entity.id
_entity.type
_entity.pdbx_description
1 polymer ?
#
loop_
_entity_poly.entity_id
_entity_poly.type
_entity_poly.pdbx_seq_one_letter_code
_entity_poly.pdbx_strand_id
1 'polypeptide(L)'
;MIIIGDDVDRIMKLKLQLARQFEMKDLDTLRYFLGIEVAYSCKGYLLSQSKYIANILDSTHLFDTPCFSHSSIEAKYHAMAFSTIEIVWLAT
;
A
#
# COMPACT_ATOMS: atom_id res chain seq x y z
N MET A 1 -8.83 5.90 -11.12
CA MET A 1 -7.56 6.22 -11.81
C MET A 1 -6.59 6.81 -10.81
N ILE A 2 -5.32 6.43 -10.83
CA ILE A 2 -4.28 7.01 -9.96
C ILE A 2 -3.43 7.98 -10.79
N ILE A 3 -3.22 9.17 -10.24
CA ILE A 3 -2.35 10.21 -10.82
C ILE A 3 -1.26 10.49 -9.79
N ILE A 4 0.00 10.46 -10.21
CA ILE A 4 1.17 10.69 -9.35
C ILE A 4 2.00 11.79 -10.00
N GLY A 5 2.50 12.71 -9.19
CA GLY A 5 3.41 13.78 -9.60
C GLY A 5 3.75 14.69 -8.43
N ASP A 6 4.77 15.51 -8.59
CA ASP A 6 5.24 16.49 -7.60
C ASP A 6 4.65 17.90 -7.82
N ASP A 7 4.14 18.18 -9.03
CA ASP A 7 3.53 19.46 -9.41
C ASP A 7 2.00 19.40 -9.26
N VAL A 8 1.50 20.01 -8.18
CA VAL A 8 0.07 20.03 -7.82
C VAL A 8 -0.77 20.75 -8.89
N ASP A 9 -0.26 21.82 -9.50
CA ASP A 9 -0.99 22.58 -10.51
C ASP A 9 -1.16 21.79 -11.80
N ARG A 10 -0.13 21.06 -12.22
CA ARG A 10 -0.22 20.15 -13.38
C ARG A 10 -1.17 19.00 -13.12
N ILE A 11 -1.13 18.41 -11.93
CA ILE A 11 -2.07 17.35 -11.54
C ILE A 11 -3.51 17.87 -11.58
N MET A 12 -3.75 19.08 -11.08
CA MET A 12 -5.09 19.70 -11.09
C MET A 12 -5.59 19.95 -12.52
N LYS A 13 -4.74 20.51 -13.38
CA LYS A 13 -5.08 20.72 -14.81
C LYS A 13 -5.39 19.39 -15.51
N LEU A 14 -4.59 18.36 -15.26
CA LEU A 14 -4.79 17.03 -15.83
C LEU A 14 -6.12 16.42 -15.35
N LYS A 15 -6.42 16.48 -14.04
CA LYS A 15 -7.72 16.05 -13.49
C LYS A 15 -8.89 16.74 -14.21
N LEU A 16 -8.80 18.05 -14.42
CA LEU A 16 -9.82 18.85 -15.11
C LEU A 16 -10.00 18.44 -16.58
N GLN A 17 -8.90 18.19 -17.29
CA GLN A 17 -8.97 17.74 -18.69
C GLN A 17 -9.63 16.37 -18.82
N LEU A 18 -9.29 15.43 -17.93
CA LEU A 18 -9.87 14.10 -17.91
C LEU A 18 -11.36 14.13 -17.54
N ALA A 19 -11.75 14.97 -16.58
CA ALA A 19 -13.15 15.11 -16.18
C ALA A 19 -14.06 15.69 -17.29
N ARG A 20 -13.47 16.35 -18.30
CA ARG A 20 -14.21 16.81 -19.49
C ARG A 20 -14.46 15.72 -20.51
N GLN A 21 -13.62 14.68 -20.55
CA GLN A 21 -13.70 13.60 -21.52
C GLN A 21 -14.36 12.35 -20.93
N PHE A 22 -14.25 12.17 -19.62
CA PHE A 22 -14.73 11.01 -18.88
C PHE A 22 -15.53 11.47 -17.67
N GLU A 23 -16.63 10.77 -17.38
CA GLU A 23 -17.35 10.96 -16.13
C GLU A 23 -16.45 10.51 -14.98
N MET A 24 -15.85 11.49 -14.30
CA MET A 24 -14.90 11.24 -13.21
C MET A 24 -15.50 11.61 -11.87
N LYS A 25 -15.33 10.74 -10.90
CA LYS A 25 -15.60 11.00 -9.49
C LYS A 25 -14.28 11.14 -8.76
N ASP A 26 -14.10 12.24 -8.05
CA ASP A 26 -12.95 12.36 -7.15
C ASP A 26 -13.20 11.48 -5.91
N LEU A 27 -12.24 10.62 -5.60
CA LEU A 27 -12.30 9.68 -4.48
C LEU A 27 -11.52 10.19 -3.27
N ASP A 28 -11.08 11.46 -3.32
CA ASP A 28 -10.23 12.09 -2.32
C ASP A 28 -8.90 11.33 -2.18
N THR A 29 -8.27 11.47 -1.02
CA THR A 29 -6.95 10.98 -0.69
C THR A 29 -6.91 9.45 -0.71
N LEU A 30 -5.95 8.88 -1.45
CA LEU A 30 -5.82 7.44 -1.67
C LEU A 30 -5.45 6.72 -0.36
N ARG A 31 -6.38 6.02 0.28
CA ARG A 31 -6.07 5.25 1.51
C ARG A 31 -5.66 3.81 1.25
N TYR A 32 -6.27 3.18 0.25
CA TYR A 32 -5.99 1.80 -0.11
C TYR A 32 -6.02 1.62 -1.63
N PHE A 33 -5.03 0.92 -2.17
CA PHE A 33 -5.02 0.48 -3.56
C PHE A 33 -4.39 -0.89 -3.69
N LEU A 34 -5.10 -1.85 -4.30
CA LEU A 34 -4.61 -3.21 -4.55
C LEU A 34 -4.12 -3.92 -3.27
N GLY A 35 -4.69 -3.63 -2.10
CA GLY A 35 -4.20 -4.18 -0.82
C GLY A 35 -2.96 -3.50 -0.26
N ILE A 36 -2.49 -2.43 -0.89
CA ILE A 36 -1.47 -1.52 -0.33
C ILE A 36 -2.20 -0.39 0.41
N GLU A 37 -1.89 -0.24 1.69
CA GLU A 37 -2.36 0.86 2.52
C GLU A 37 -1.40 2.04 2.40
N VAL A 38 -1.96 3.24 2.30
CA VAL A 38 -1.20 4.50 2.24
C VAL A 38 -1.62 5.35 3.43
N ALA A 39 -0.66 5.63 4.31
CA ALA A 39 -0.79 6.58 5.39
C ALA A 39 0.02 7.84 5.08
N TYR A 40 -0.54 8.98 5.48
CA TYR A 40 0.00 10.30 5.18
C TYR A 40 0.55 10.91 6.48
N SER A 41 1.78 11.42 6.44
CA SER A 41 2.42 12.10 7.56
C SER A 41 3.02 13.42 7.07
N CYS A 42 3.25 14.37 7.99
CA CYS A 42 3.93 15.62 7.67
C CYS A 42 5.33 15.41 7.07
N LYS A 43 5.95 14.25 7.32
CA LYS A 43 7.27 13.87 6.80
C LYS A 43 7.21 13.15 5.45
N GLY A 44 6.04 12.73 4.97
CA GLY A 44 5.88 12.00 3.71
C GLY A 44 4.79 10.94 3.74
N TYR A 45 4.97 9.91 2.90
CA TYR A 45 4.00 8.82 2.73
C TYR A 45 4.54 7.52 3.33
N LEU A 46 3.69 6.82 4.08
CA LEU A 46 3.96 5.47 4.58
C LEU A 46 3.11 4.48 3.77
N LEU A 47 3.75 3.47 3.20
CA LEU A 47 3.09 2.42 2.43
C LEU A 47 3.19 1.09 3.19
N SER A 48 2.06 0.44 3.44
CA SER A 48 2.01 -0.91 4.03
C SER A 48 1.45 -1.91 3.02
N GLN A 49 2.19 -2.99 2.79
CA GLN A 49 1.82 -4.05 1.83
C GLN A 49 1.33 -5.33 2.51
N SER A 50 1.18 -5.34 3.84
CA SER A 50 0.84 -6.55 4.59
C SER A 50 -0.45 -7.20 4.09
N LYS A 51 -1.43 -6.39 3.69
CA LYS A 51 -2.71 -6.86 3.14
C LYS A 51 -2.60 -7.37 1.70
N TYR A 52 -1.75 -6.77 0.87
CA TYR A 52 -1.45 -7.28 -0.47
C TYR A 52 -0.76 -8.65 -0.42
N ILE A 53 0.24 -8.80 0.44
CA ILE A 53 0.96 -10.07 0.65
C ILE A 53 0.00 -11.14 1.17
N ALA A 54 -0.85 -10.82 2.15
CA ALA A 54 -1.87 -11.74 2.65
C ALA A 54 -2.82 -12.19 1.54
N ASN A 55 -3.31 -11.25 0.71
CA ASN A 55 -4.16 -11.58 -0.44
C ASN A 55 -3.46 -12.51 -1.45
N ILE A 56 -2.16 -12.30 -1.73
CA ILE A 56 -1.41 -13.19 -2.62
C ILE A 56 -1.33 -14.60 -2.03
N LEU A 57 -0.97 -14.72 -0.75
CA LEU A 57 -0.84 -16.02 -0.08
C LEU A 57 -2.16 -16.78 -0.06
N ASP A 58 -3.26 -16.08 0.20
CA ASP A 58 -4.61 -16.65 0.17
C ASP A 58 -4.99 -17.10 -1.25
N SER A 59 -4.78 -16.24 -2.26
CA SER A 59 -5.10 -16.56 -3.65
C SER A 59 -4.26 -17.70 -4.26
N THR A 60 -3.09 -17.97 -3.70
CA THR A 60 -2.17 -19.03 -4.17
C THR A 60 -2.34 -20.34 -3.41
N HIS A 61 -3.26 -20.42 -2.44
CA HIS A 61 -3.42 -21.56 -1.52
C HIS A 61 -2.10 -22.00 -0.88
N LEU A 62 -1.16 -21.06 -0.68
CA LEU A 62 0.19 -21.39 -0.20
C LEU A 62 0.17 -21.85 1.27
N PHE A 63 -0.93 -21.57 1.98
CA PHE A 63 -1.20 -22.06 3.34
C PHE A 63 -1.39 -23.58 3.41
N ASP A 64 -1.79 -24.24 2.32
CA ASP A 64 -2.10 -25.68 2.28
C ASP A 64 -0.94 -26.55 1.74
N THR A 65 0.20 -25.95 1.40
CA THR A 65 1.35 -26.70 0.85
C THR A 65 2.33 -27.12 1.97
N PRO A 66 2.52 -28.42 2.25
CA PRO A 66 3.29 -28.91 3.41
C PRO A 66 4.81 -28.70 3.31
N CYS A 67 5.31 -28.00 2.28
CA CYS A 67 6.74 -27.96 1.95
C CYS A 67 7.46 -26.68 2.42
N PHE A 68 6.78 -25.73 3.04
CA PHE A 68 7.42 -24.50 3.50
C PHE A 68 7.78 -24.64 4.98
N SER A 69 9.07 -24.87 5.24
CA SER A 69 9.63 -25.05 6.58
C SER A 69 9.20 -23.93 7.53
N HIS A 70 8.36 -24.33 8.49
CA HIS A 70 7.67 -23.54 9.50
C HIS A 70 8.58 -22.63 10.35
N SER A 71 9.91 -22.79 10.30
CA SER A 71 10.85 -22.03 11.13
C SER A 71 11.38 -20.73 10.49
N SER A 72 11.44 -20.64 9.16
CA SER A 72 12.15 -19.52 8.51
C SER A 72 11.24 -18.34 8.17
N ILE A 73 9.98 -18.62 7.79
CA ILE A 73 9.05 -17.60 7.33
C ILE A 73 8.35 -16.94 8.51
N GLU A 74 7.94 -17.71 9.52
CA GLU A 74 7.33 -17.21 10.76
C GLU A 74 8.28 -16.24 11.50
N ALA A 75 9.56 -16.61 11.59
CA ALA A 75 10.60 -15.75 12.15
C ALA A 75 10.83 -14.47 11.32
N LYS A 76 10.75 -14.57 9.98
CA LYS A 76 10.83 -13.39 9.10
C LYS A 76 9.60 -12.49 9.20
N TYR A 77 8.39 -13.05 9.33
CA TYR A 77 7.17 -12.27 9.52
C TYR A 77 7.17 -11.56 10.87
N HIS A 78 7.60 -12.24 11.93
CA HIS A 78 7.78 -11.61 13.23
C HIS A 78 8.83 -10.50 13.17
N ALA A 79 9.98 -10.75 12.54
CA ALA A 79 11.02 -9.73 12.37
C ALA A 79 10.54 -8.53 11.52
N MET A 80 9.77 -8.77 10.46
CA MET A 80 9.24 -7.71 9.58
C MET A 80 8.12 -6.93 10.25
N ALA A 81 7.22 -7.58 10.99
CA ALA A 81 6.18 -6.93 11.78
C ALA A 81 6.79 -6.09 12.91
N PHE A 82 7.76 -6.64 13.66
CA PHE A 82 8.49 -5.89 14.69
C PHE A 82 9.28 -4.73 14.10
N SER A 83 9.99 -4.93 12.97
CA SER A 83 10.72 -3.85 12.30
C SER A 83 9.78 -2.75 11.81
N THR A 84 8.61 -3.10 11.26
CA THR A 84 7.62 -2.10 10.82
C THR A 84 7.04 -1.35 12.02
N ILE A 85 6.76 -2.03 13.13
CA ILE A 85 6.27 -1.43 14.38
C ILE A 85 7.35 -0.52 14.99
N GLU A 86 8.61 -0.96 15.11
CA GLU A 86 9.72 -0.14 15.62
C GLU A 86 10.02 1.06 14.72
N ILE A 87 9.98 0.92 13.39
CA ILE A 87 10.15 2.05 12.46
C ILE A 87 9.02 3.07 12.65
N VAL A 88 7.77 2.61 12.87
CA VAL A 88 6.64 3.49 13.18
C VAL A 88 6.83 4.21 14.53
N TRP A 89 7.33 3.52 15.56
CA TRP A 89 7.59 4.14 16.88
C TRP A 89 8.81 5.05 16.91
N LEU A 90 9.89 4.75 16.16
CA LEU A 90 11.11 5.56 16.08
C LEU A 90 10.96 6.83 15.22
N ALA A 91 9.86 6.96 14.46
CA ALA A 91 9.60 8.11 13.59
C ALA A 91 8.75 9.23 14.23
N THR A 92 8.27 9.03 15.47
CA THR A 92 7.47 10.00 16.24
C THR A 92 8.38 10.92 17.05
#